data_AF-A0A0T6BHC9-F1
#
_entry.id   AF-A0A0T6BHC9-F1
#
_cell.length_a   1.000
_cell.length_b   1.000
_cell.length_c   1.000
_cell.angle_alpha   90.00
_cell.angle_beta   90.00
_cell.angle_gamma   90.00
#
_symmetry.space_group_name_H-M   'P 1'
#
loop_
_entity.id
_entity.type
_entity.pdbx_description
1 polymer ?
#
loop_
_entity_poly.entity_id
_entity_poly.type
_entity_poly.pdbx_seq_one_letter_code
_entity_poly.pdbx_strand_id
1 'polypeptide(L)'
;LWEAKVPKRCLSAYPDEPWRCFIGYRMYSTLKAPLFVFQWLFDEAQMDVDNVGTPVTKQQWDHIHKMGNALRKSFKNVSAVFAPSCISHSVLTKRDWLQVKIEDVSFGDALYCWEQSPVRKNMRRLRNSSTALEEPQMVTRQVKRIPHLNSQKFNPNSGRNSTSTENGDNKRRKRRKHRGNWKPKAKKDRRRNCHHLINRRNKARQNSPNNLPPSDDHSRYERSTLK
;
A
#
# COMPACT_ATOMS: atom_id res chain seq x y z
N LEU A 1 -16.03 26.61 13.25
CA LEU A 1 -16.50 26.77 11.85
C LEU A 1 -17.18 25.50 11.31
N TRP A 2 -16.54 24.33 11.26
CA TRP A 2 -17.15 23.14 10.61
C TRP A 2 -17.53 21.97 11.53
N GLU A 3 -17.24 22.05 12.83
CA GLU A 3 -17.46 20.94 13.79
C GLU A 3 -16.97 19.59 13.25
N ALA A 4 -15.79 19.61 12.63
CA ALA A 4 -15.36 18.53 11.77
C ALA A 4 -15.07 17.24 12.55
N LYS A 5 -15.56 16.12 12.01
CA LYS A 5 -15.32 14.79 12.57
C LYS A 5 -14.04 14.19 11.99
N VAL A 6 -13.19 13.66 12.86
CA VAL A 6 -11.95 12.96 12.49
C VAL A 6 -11.98 11.49 12.93
N PRO A 7 -11.18 10.59 12.34
CA PRO A 7 -11.16 9.18 12.74
C PRO A 7 -10.78 9.03 14.22
N LYS A 8 -11.58 8.27 14.99
CA LYS A 8 -11.41 8.09 16.45
C LYS A 8 -9.98 7.69 16.85
N ARG A 9 -9.32 6.82 16.07
CA ARG A 9 -7.93 6.40 16.35
C ARG A 9 -6.91 7.52 16.17
N CYS A 10 -7.14 8.42 15.21
CA CYS A 10 -6.30 9.58 15.04
C CYS A 10 -6.53 10.58 16.17
N LEU A 11 -7.80 10.79 16.56
CA LEU A 11 -8.13 11.62 17.71
C LEU A 11 -7.47 11.11 19.00
N SER A 12 -7.44 9.80 19.23
CA SER A 12 -6.75 9.22 20.39
C SER A 12 -5.23 9.47 20.41
N ALA A 13 -4.61 9.69 19.24
CA ALA A 13 -3.19 10.02 19.13
C ALA A 13 -2.92 11.53 19.29
N TYR A 14 -3.93 12.37 19.05
CA TYR A 14 -3.85 13.84 19.12
C TYR A 14 -5.10 14.42 19.79
N PRO A 15 -5.33 14.14 21.09
CA PRO A 15 -6.55 14.57 21.78
C PRO A 15 -6.65 16.09 21.86
N ASP A 16 -5.53 16.77 22.14
CA ASP A 16 -5.47 18.22 22.32
C ASP A 16 -5.29 18.98 21.00
N GLU A 17 -4.89 18.28 19.93
CA GLU A 17 -4.66 18.86 18.61
C GLU A 17 -5.35 18.06 17.47
N PRO A 18 -6.69 17.93 17.47
CA PRO A 18 -7.42 17.09 16.50
C PRO A 18 -7.20 17.49 15.04
N TRP A 19 -6.86 18.76 14.78
CA TRP A 19 -6.55 19.29 13.45
C TRP A 19 -5.37 18.55 12.78
N ARG A 20 -4.49 17.92 13.57
CA ARG A 20 -3.39 17.10 13.03
C ARG A 20 -3.89 15.92 12.19
N CYS A 21 -5.13 15.49 12.40
CA CYS A 21 -5.75 14.40 11.65
C CYS A 21 -6.13 14.78 10.20
N PHE A 22 -6.13 16.06 9.84
CA PHE A 22 -6.28 16.49 8.43
C PHE A 22 -4.98 16.32 7.63
N ILE A 23 -3.85 16.09 8.29
CA ILE A 23 -2.55 15.97 7.64
C ILE A 23 -2.27 14.50 7.33
N GLY A 24 -2.19 14.17 6.04
CA GLY A 24 -2.11 12.79 5.55
C GLY A 24 -1.06 11.93 6.23
N TYR A 25 0.19 12.41 6.40
CA TYR A 25 1.25 11.60 7.02
C TYR A 25 1.03 11.31 8.51
N ARG A 26 0.25 12.15 9.21
CA ARG A 26 -0.13 11.94 10.61
C ARG A 26 -1.30 10.97 10.72
N MET A 27 -2.28 11.11 9.84
CA MET A 27 -3.45 10.24 9.80
C MET A 27 -3.08 8.82 9.36
N TYR A 28 -2.17 8.66 8.39
CA TYR A 28 -1.85 7.39 7.74
C TYR A 28 -1.51 6.26 8.71
N SER A 29 -0.72 6.54 9.76
CA SER A 29 -0.31 5.54 10.76
C SER A 29 -1.46 4.96 11.58
N THR A 30 -2.62 5.63 11.59
CA THR A 30 -3.80 5.25 12.38
C THR A 30 -4.86 4.50 11.56
N LEU A 31 -4.68 4.45 10.24
CA LEU A 31 -5.61 3.81 9.30
C LEU A 31 -5.43 2.28 9.33
N LYS A 32 -6.56 1.55 9.38
CA LYS A 32 -6.58 0.09 9.16
C LYS A 32 -6.90 -0.29 7.71
N ALA A 33 -7.63 0.56 7.01
CA ALA A 33 -7.99 0.31 5.62
C ALA A 33 -6.75 0.46 4.73
N PRO A 34 -6.57 -0.42 3.72
CA PRO A 34 -5.49 -0.28 2.77
C PRO A 34 -5.73 0.97 1.93
N LEU A 35 -4.76 1.88 1.93
CA LEU A 35 -4.80 3.13 1.18
C LEU A 35 -3.65 3.16 0.17
N PHE A 36 -3.99 3.50 -1.07
CA PHE A 36 -3.03 3.85 -2.12
C PHE A 36 -2.94 5.38 -2.20
N VAL A 37 -1.74 5.92 -2.06
CA VAL A 37 -1.53 7.37 -2.11
C VAL A 37 -1.00 7.75 -3.49
N PHE A 38 -1.72 8.61 -4.19
CA PHE A 38 -1.18 9.35 -5.32
C PHE A 38 -0.86 10.76 -4.85
N GLN A 39 0.32 11.29 -5.18
CA GLN A 39 0.67 12.67 -4.84
C GLN A 39 1.72 13.22 -5.79
N TRP A 40 1.47 14.37 -6.42
CA TRP A 40 2.51 15.11 -7.12
C TRP A 40 3.56 15.60 -6.11
N LEU A 41 4.85 15.37 -6.35
CA LEU A 41 5.90 15.84 -5.42
C LEU A 41 5.99 17.37 -5.34
N PHE A 42 5.50 18.05 -6.36
CA PHE A 42 5.39 19.49 -6.44
C PHE A 42 3.93 19.87 -6.71
N ASP A 43 3.05 19.61 -5.73
CA ASP A 43 1.61 19.87 -5.88
C ASP A 43 1.33 21.37 -5.85
N GLU A 44 0.56 21.87 -6.81
CA GLU A 44 0.27 23.31 -6.94
C GLU A 44 -0.45 23.85 -5.70
N ALA A 45 -1.40 23.11 -5.12
CA ALA A 45 -2.12 23.57 -3.93
C ALA A 45 -1.21 23.64 -2.69
N GLN A 46 -0.19 22.78 -2.61
CA GLN A 46 0.83 22.87 -1.55
C GLN A 46 1.74 24.08 -1.79
N MET A 47 2.13 24.32 -3.04
CA MET A 47 2.93 25.48 -3.42
C MET A 47 2.20 26.80 -3.12
N ASP A 48 0.90 26.86 -3.40
CA ASP A 48 0.06 28.02 -3.09
C ASP A 48 -0.01 28.30 -1.58
N VAL A 49 -0.21 27.26 -0.76
CA VAL A 49 -0.22 27.38 0.71
C VAL A 49 1.15 27.82 1.26
N ASP A 50 2.24 27.38 0.63
CA ASP A 50 3.61 27.77 1.00
C ASP A 50 4.00 29.15 0.40
N ASN A 51 3.08 29.84 -0.29
CA ASN A 51 3.30 31.11 -1.00
C ASN A 51 4.42 31.04 -2.04
N VAL A 52 4.58 29.89 -2.69
CA VAL A 52 5.56 29.65 -3.74
C VAL A 52 4.83 29.71 -5.09
N GLY A 53 4.78 30.90 -5.69
CA GLY A 53 4.31 31.04 -7.07
C GLY A 53 5.23 30.33 -8.08
N THR A 54 4.97 30.49 -9.38
CA THR A 54 5.84 29.95 -10.44
C THR A 54 7.28 30.39 -10.19
N PRO A 55 8.22 29.45 -9.95
CA PRO A 55 9.57 29.79 -9.52
C PRO A 55 10.34 30.51 -10.62
N VAL A 56 10.73 31.76 -10.35
CA VAL A 56 11.52 32.59 -11.27
C VAL A 56 12.96 32.79 -10.79
N THR A 57 13.27 32.46 -9.53
CA THR A 57 14.61 32.60 -8.94
C THR A 57 15.19 31.27 -8.46
N LYS A 58 16.52 31.19 -8.37
CA LYS A 58 17.23 30.02 -7.83
C LYS A 58 16.79 29.66 -6.40
N GLN A 59 16.57 30.66 -5.55
CA GLN A 59 16.14 30.44 -4.16
C GLN A 59 14.74 29.78 -4.09
N GLN A 60 13.83 30.18 -4.99
CA GLN A 60 12.51 29.54 -5.11
C GLN A 60 12.65 28.09 -5.59
N TRP A 61 13.54 27.82 -6.54
CA TRP A 61 13.86 26.45 -6.96
C TRP A 61 14.42 25.60 -5.82
N ASP A 62 15.37 26.11 -5.04
CA ASP A 62 15.92 25.42 -3.87
C ASP A 62 14.83 25.09 -2.84
N HIS A 63 13.89 26.02 -2.62
CA HIS A 63 12.74 25.79 -1.76
C HIS A 63 11.83 24.66 -2.29
N ILE A 64 11.48 24.70 -3.58
CA ILE A 64 10.65 23.65 -4.23
C ILE A 64 11.35 22.29 -4.13
N HIS A 65 12.66 22.23 -4.36
CA HIS A 65 13.43 21.00 -4.19
C HIS A 65 13.40 20.49 -2.74
N LYS A 66 13.49 21.39 -1.74
CA LYS A 66 13.36 21.03 -0.32
C LYS A 66 11.95 20.52 0.01
N MET A 67 10.92 21.15 -0.53
CA MET A 67 9.51 20.75 -0.39
C MET A 67 9.30 19.34 -0.96
N GLY A 68 9.69 19.08 -2.20
CA GLY A 68 9.57 17.76 -2.82
C GLY A 68 10.34 16.68 -2.06
N ASN A 69 11.52 17.00 -1.52
CA ASN A 69 12.28 16.10 -0.66
C ASN A 69 11.59 15.82 0.69
N ALA A 70 10.98 16.82 1.31
CA ALA A 70 10.21 16.66 2.54
C ALA A 70 8.98 15.77 2.29
N LEU A 71 8.25 16.00 1.21
CA LEU A 71 7.09 15.21 0.83
C LEU A 71 7.48 13.75 0.55
N ARG A 72 8.55 13.53 -0.23
CA ARG A 72 9.10 12.19 -0.48
C ARG A 72 9.50 11.48 0.82
N LYS A 73 10.09 12.19 1.79
CA LYS A 73 10.44 11.63 3.11
C LYS A 73 9.19 11.23 3.90
N SER A 74 8.09 11.99 3.80
CA SER A 74 6.84 11.67 4.49
C SER A 74 6.26 10.30 4.07
N PHE A 75 6.51 9.88 2.83
CA PHE A 75 6.06 8.59 2.31
C PHE A 75 6.88 7.37 2.75
N LYS A 76 7.93 7.54 3.56
CA LYS A 76 8.83 6.44 3.95
C LYS A 76 8.09 5.23 4.55
N ASN A 77 7.01 5.49 5.29
CA ASN A 77 6.21 4.48 5.97
C ASN A 77 4.88 4.15 5.24
N VAL A 78 4.66 4.71 4.05
CA VAL A 78 3.49 4.43 3.24
C VAL A 78 3.70 3.13 2.47
N SER A 79 2.72 2.22 2.53
CA SER A 79 2.84 0.88 1.95
C SER A 79 2.70 0.84 0.43
N ALA A 80 1.92 1.76 -0.14
CA ALA A 80 1.63 1.88 -1.56
C ALA A 80 1.48 3.36 -1.92
N VAL A 81 2.42 3.88 -2.72
CA VAL A 81 2.47 5.27 -3.13
C VAL A 81 2.92 5.37 -4.59
N PHE A 82 2.33 6.29 -5.33
CA PHE A 82 2.76 6.70 -6.67
C PHE A 82 2.95 8.22 -6.64
N ALA A 83 4.21 8.66 -6.66
CA ALA A 83 4.58 10.05 -6.43
C ALA A 83 5.52 10.58 -7.53
N PRO A 84 4.98 10.99 -8.69
CA PRO A 84 5.76 11.58 -9.78
C PRO A 84 6.33 12.96 -9.43
N SER A 85 7.50 13.27 -10.00
CA SER A 85 8.23 14.53 -9.80
C SER A 85 7.78 15.63 -10.77
N CYS A 86 6.48 15.93 -10.82
CA CYS A 86 5.92 16.96 -11.71
C CYS A 86 5.20 18.05 -10.92
N ILE A 87 5.12 19.24 -11.50
CA ILE A 87 4.24 20.32 -11.03
C ILE A 87 2.85 20.08 -11.62
N SER A 88 1.87 19.80 -10.77
CA SER A 88 0.49 19.63 -11.19
C SER A 88 -0.42 19.53 -9.97
N HIS A 89 -1.73 19.60 -10.21
CA HIS A 89 -2.74 19.28 -9.20
C HIS A 89 -3.80 18.32 -9.74
N SER A 90 -4.23 17.38 -8.87
CA SER A 90 -5.17 16.30 -9.17
C SER A 90 -4.74 15.37 -10.33
N VAL A 91 -5.28 14.14 -10.38
CA VAL A 91 -4.94 13.18 -11.46
C VAL A 91 -6.14 12.38 -11.95
N LEU A 92 -7.00 11.91 -11.04
CA LEU A 92 -8.08 10.98 -11.38
C LEU A 92 -9.20 11.62 -12.22
N THR A 93 -9.26 12.95 -12.28
CA THR A 93 -10.21 13.72 -13.07
C THR A 93 -9.69 14.04 -14.48
N LYS A 94 -8.42 13.76 -14.79
CA LYS A 94 -7.80 14.08 -16.08
C LYS A 94 -7.94 12.91 -17.06
N ARG A 95 -8.15 13.19 -18.35
CA ARG A 95 -8.35 12.15 -19.38
C ARG A 95 -7.09 11.30 -19.59
N ASP A 96 -5.93 11.91 -19.48
CA ASP A 96 -4.61 11.34 -19.68
C ASP A 96 -4.00 10.72 -18.41
N TRP A 97 -4.80 10.51 -17.35
CA TRP A 97 -4.30 9.95 -16.08
C TRP A 97 -3.58 8.60 -16.22
N LEU A 98 -3.94 7.81 -17.24
CA LEU A 98 -3.29 6.54 -17.60
C LEU A 98 -1.91 6.72 -18.24
N GLN A 99 -1.61 7.91 -18.75
CA GLN A 99 -0.33 8.26 -19.38
C GLN A 99 0.72 8.69 -18.35
N VAL A 100 0.33 9.00 -17.12
CA VAL A 100 1.29 9.34 -16.04
C VAL A 100 2.09 8.10 -15.67
N LYS A 101 3.42 8.20 -15.78
CA LYS A 101 4.35 7.08 -15.49
C LYS A 101 5.48 7.53 -14.58
N ILE A 102 5.98 6.58 -13.79
CA ILE A 102 7.27 6.70 -13.10
C ILE A 102 8.14 5.59 -13.68
N GLU A 103 9.20 5.98 -14.38
CA GLU A 103 9.96 5.07 -15.23
C GLU A 103 8.99 4.39 -16.23
N ASP A 104 8.98 3.06 -16.33
CA ASP A 104 8.11 2.34 -17.28
C ASP A 104 6.77 1.85 -16.68
N VAL A 105 6.41 2.29 -15.47
CA VAL A 105 5.17 1.85 -14.80
C VAL A 105 4.15 2.98 -14.80
N SER A 106 3.03 2.78 -15.49
CA SER A 106 1.91 3.73 -15.46
C SER A 106 1.17 3.74 -14.14
N PHE A 107 0.47 4.84 -13.85
CA PHE A 107 -0.38 4.92 -12.66
C PHE A 107 -1.46 3.82 -12.66
N GLY A 108 -2.07 3.54 -13.82
CA GLY A 108 -3.01 2.42 -13.98
C GLY A 108 -2.38 1.06 -13.68
N ASP A 109 -1.14 0.82 -14.13
CA ASP A 109 -0.40 -0.40 -13.81
C ASP A 109 -0.07 -0.52 -12.32
N ALA A 110 0.34 0.58 -11.69
CA ALA A 110 0.64 0.61 -10.27
C ALA A 110 -0.60 0.30 -9.42
N LEU A 111 -1.77 0.84 -9.79
CA LEU A 111 -3.04 0.52 -9.16
C LEU A 111 -3.41 -0.96 -9.33
N TYR A 112 -3.27 -1.51 -10.55
CA TYR A 112 -3.49 -2.92 -10.81
C TYR A 112 -2.59 -3.80 -9.94
N CYS A 113 -1.30 -3.49 -9.86
CA CYS A 113 -0.36 -4.21 -9.00
C CYS A 113 -0.73 -4.13 -7.52
N TRP A 114 -1.18 -2.96 -7.05
CA TRP A 114 -1.64 -2.79 -5.68
C TRP A 114 -2.91 -3.60 -5.40
N GLU A 115 -3.84 -3.63 -6.33
CA GLU A 115 -5.05 -4.45 -6.25
C GLU A 115 -4.72 -5.94 -6.11
N GLN A 116 -3.76 -6.41 -6.92
CA GLN A 116 -3.33 -7.80 -6.92
C GLN A 116 -2.43 -8.17 -5.74
N SER A 117 -2.04 -7.20 -4.90
CA SER A 117 -1.16 -7.44 -3.77
C SER A 117 -1.80 -8.34 -2.70
N PRO A 118 -1.03 -9.19 -2.01
CA PRO A 118 -1.55 -10.11 -0.99
C PRO A 118 -2.33 -9.42 0.13
N VAL A 119 -1.95 -8.17 0.46
CA VAL A 119 -2.62 -7.36 1.48
C VAL A 119 -4.09 -7.14 1.14
N ARG A 120 -4.42 -6.84 -0.13
CA ARG A 120 -5.82 -6.66 -0.56
C ARG A 120 -6.52 -7.99 -0.83
N LYS A 121 -5.81 -8.99 -1.35
CA LYS A 121 -6.37 -10.34 -1.56
C LYS A 121 -6.86 -10.97 -0.26
N ASN A 122 -6.07 -10.87 0.80
CA ASN A 122 -6.46 -11.39 2.11
C ASN A 122 -7.65 -10.60 2.69
N MET A 123 -7.68 -9.28 2.55
CA MET A 123 -8.80 -8.48 3.03
C MET A 123 -10.11 -8.75 2.27
N ARG A 124 -10.05 -8.96 0.95
CA ARG A 124 -11.21 -9.40 0.15
C ARG A 124 -11.71 -10.77 0.60
N ARG A 125 -10.80 -11.71 0.86
CA ARG A 125 -11.16 -13.04 1.39
C ARG A 125 -11.86 -12.94 2.75
N LEU A 126 -11.29 -12.21 3.71
CA LEU A 126 -11.95 -11.99 5.01
C LEU A 126 -13.34 -11.36 4.87
N ARG A 127 -13.49 -10.37 3.97
CA ARG A 127 -14.80 -9.73 3.73
C ARG A 127 -15.81 -10.70 3.15
N ASN A 128 -15.42 -11.51 2.17
CA ASN A 128 -16.31 -12.48 1.53
C ASN A 128 -16.66 -13.65 2.46
N SER A 129 -15.79 -14.02 3.39
CA SER A 129 -16.10 -14.98 4.46
C SER A 129 -17.07 -14.42 5.50
N SER A 130 -17.13 -13.10 5.66
CA SER A 130 -18.04 -12.44 6.62
C SER A 130 -19.47 -12.32 6.09
N THR A 131 -19.70 -12.48 4.79
CA THR A 131 -21.02 -12.46 4.14
C THR A 131 -21.59 -13.85 3.87
N ALA A 132 -20.93 -14.92 4.35
CA ALA A 132 -21.35 -16.31 4.14
C ALA A 132 -21.97 -16.96 5.40
N LEU A 133 -22.38 -16.16 6.39
CA LEU A 133 -23.05 -16.62 7.60
C LEU A 133 -24.37 -15.88 7.77
N GLU A 134 -25.35 -16.20 6.92
CA GLU A 134 -26.78 -16.14 7.26
C GLU A 134 -27.56 -16.92 6.19
N GLU A 135 -27.43 -18.25 6.22
CA GLU A 135 -28.51 -19.12 5.75
C GLU A 135 -28.83 -20.07 6.91
N PRO A 136 -30.07 -20.08 7.44
CA PRO A 136 -30.44 -20.97 8.54
C PRO A 136 -30.61 -22.39 8.00
N GLN A 137 -29.55 -23.20 8.01
CA GLN A 137 -29.66 -24.63 7.75
C GLN A 137 -30.25 -25.34 8.97
N MET A 138 -31.44 -25.93 8.77
CA MET A 138 -32.11 -26.81 9.74
C MET A 138 -31.21 -28.00 10.12
N VAL A 139 -30.97 -28.16 11.42
CA VAL A 139 -30.18 -29.25 11.98
C VAL A 139 -31.02 -30.53 12.02
N THR A 140 -30.69 -31.52 11.20
CA THR A 140 -31.11 -32.91 11.43
C THR A 140 -30.04 -33.62 12.28
N ARG A 141 -30.38 -33.86 13.55
CA ARG A 141 -29.58 -34.68 14.49
C ARG A 141 -29.57 -36.13 14.01
N GLN A 142 -28.38 -36.69 13.77
CA GLN A 142 -28.18 -38.13 13.88
C GLN A 142 -27.02 -38.45 14.83
N VAL A 143 -27.35 -39.24 15.84
CA VAL A 143 -26.47 -39.77 16.88
C VAL A 143 -25.94 -41.15 16.44
N LYS A 144 -24.67 -41.44 16.75
CA LYS A 144 -24.00 -42.76 17.03
C LYS A 144 -22.53 -42.66 16.58
N ARG A 145 -21.49 -43.20 17.23
CA ARG A 145 -21.24 -43.99 18.45
C ARG A 145 -19.75 -43.80 18.81
N ILE A 146 -19.43 -43.89 20.10
CA ILE A 146 -18.07 -43.87 20.67
C ILE A 146 -17.37 -45.23 20.46
N PRO A 147 -16.05 -45.29 20.21
CA PRO A 147 -15.23 -46.45 20.54
C PRO A 147 -14.35 -46.23 21.78
N HIS A 148 -14.17 -47.34 22.46
CA HIS A 148 -13.68 -47.57 23.82
C HIS A 148 -12.19 -47.30 24.05
N LEU A 149 -11.84 -47.04 25.32
CA LEU A 149 -10.49 -46.97 25.88
C LEU A 149 -9.68 -48.26 25.67
N ASN A 150 -8.35 -48.12 25.55
CA ASN A 150 -7.41 -49.09 26.09
C ASN A 150 -6.19 -48.41 26.75
N SER A 151 -5.66 -49.10 27.76
CA SER A 151 -5.04 -48.59 28.98
C SER A 151 -3.50 -48.53 28.98
N GLN A 152 -2.97 -47.57 29.77
CA GLN A 152 -1.76 -47.57 30.60
C GLN A 152 -0.41 -48.10 30.08
N LYS A 153 0.65 -47.28 30.30
CA LYS A 153 1.70 -47.59 31.30
C LYS A 153 2.56 -46.36 31.62
N PHE A 154 2.51 -45.95 32.89
CA PHE A 154 3.54 -45.16 33.58
C PHE A 154 4.64 -46.13 34.06
N ASN A 155 5.91 -45.69 34.07
CA ASN A 155 6.75 -45.87 35.25
C ASN A 155 7.87 -44.81 35.32
N PRO A 156 8.14 -44.21 36.50
CA PRO A 156 9.19 -43.23 36.76
C PRO A 156 10.39 -43.83 37.51
N ASN A 157 11.56 -43.18 37.42
CA ASN A 157 12.73 -43.18 38.33
C ASN A 157 13.95 -42.73 37.51
N SER A 158 14.95 -41.98 37.95
CA SER A 158 15.48 -41.55 39.26
C SER A 158 16.43 -40.37 38.88
N GLY A 159 16.51 -39.24 39.60
CA GLY A 159 17.42 -39.11 40.75
C GLY A 159 18.56 -38.10 40.48
N ARG A 160 18.41 -36.91 41.06
CA ARG A 160 19.42 -36.01 41.66
C ARG A 160 20.80 -35.72 41.01
N ASN A 161 20.96 -34.41 40.77
CA ASN A 161 22.00 -33.49 41.29
C ASN A 161 23.39 -33.34 40.66
N SER A 162 23.69 -32.04 40.40
CA SER A 162 24.97 -31.31 40.44
C SER A 162 26.05 -31.75 39.44
N THR A 163 26.76 -30.91 38.70
CA THR A 163 27.36 -29.60 39.04
C THR A 163 27.91 -28.97 37.76
N SER A 164 28.15 -27.64 37.76
CA SER A 164 29.02 -26.88 36.84
C SER A 164 28.63 -26.86 35.35
N THR A 165 28.68 -25.77 34.60
CA THR A 165 29.70 -24.72 34.57
C THR A 165 29.14 -23.56 33.73
N GLU A 166 29.57 -22.35 34.07
CA GLU A 166 29.44 -21.13 33.29
C GLU A 166 29.68 -21.37 31.78
N ASN A 167 28.78 -20.86 30.92
CA ASN A 167 29.07 -20.36 29.55
C ASN A 167 27.77 -20.08 28.75
N GLY A 168 26.86 -19.27 29.31
CA GLY A 168 25.54 -19.00 28.70
C GLY A 168 25.43 -17.69 27.89
N ASP A 169 26.34 -16.73 28.05
CA ASP A 169 26.05 -15.34 27.63
C ASP A 169 26.55 -14.89 26.25
N ASN A 170 27.35 -15.70 25.56
CA ASN A 170 27.91 -15.28 24.27
C ASN A 170 27.08 -15.67 23.02
N LYS A 171 25.99 -16.45 23.15
CA LYS A 171 25.15 -16.82 21.99
C LYS A 171 24.00 -15.85 21.69
N ARG A 172 23.61 -14.98 22.63
CA ARG A 172 22.52 -14.00 22.39
C ARG A 172 22.97 -12.73 21.66
N ARG A 173 24.27 -12.40 21.65
CA ARG A 173 24.81 -11.20 21.00
C ARG A 173 25.02 -11.31 19.47
N LYS A 174 25.14 -12.50 18.90
CA LYS A 174 25.33 -12.67 17.43
C LYS A 174 24.04 -12.61 16.59
N ARG A 175 22.84 -12.66 17.19
CA ARG A 175 21.57 -12.62 16.44
C ARG A 175 21.02 -11.21 16.14
N ARG A 176 21.66 -10.14 16.61
CA ARG A 176 21.14 -8.76 16.46
C ARG A 176 21.71 -7.94 15.29
N LYS A 177 22.70 -8.44 14.54
CA LYS A 177 23.36 -7.63 13.48
C LYS A 177 22.75 -7.73 12.06
N HIS A 178 21.72 -8.54 11.80
CA HIS A 178 21.13 -8.67 10.45
C HIS A 178 19.82 -7.90 10.19
N ARG A 179 19.36 -7.03 11.09
CA ARG A 179 18.09 -6.29 10.91
C ARG A 179 18.21 -5.01 10.06
N GLY A 180 19.40 -4.61 9.63
CA GLY A 180 19.64 -3.32 8.96
C GLY A 180 19.25 -3.24 7.48
N ASN A 181 19.13 -4.36 6.75
CA ASN A 181 19.12 -4.31 5.27
C ASN A 181 17.92 -4.99 4.58
N TRP A 182 16.87 -5.33 5.33
CA TRP A 182 15.73 -6.08 4.77
C TRP A 182 14.70 -5.22 4.01
N LYS A 183 14.60 -3.92 4.34
CA LYS A 183 13.61 -3.01 3.73
C LYS A 183 13.87 -2.69 2.24
N PRO A 184 15.12 -2.49 1.77
CA PRO A 184 15.39 -2.27 0.35
C PRO A 184 15.00 -3.47 -0.52
N LYS A 185 15.30 -4.70 -0.05
CA LYS A 185 15.01 -5.94 -0.78
C LYS A 185 13.51 -6.13 -1.00
N ALA A 186 12.70 -5.95 0.05
CA ALA A 186 11.25 -6.10 -0.04
C ALA A 186 10.59 -5.11 -1.03
N LYS A 187 11.08 -3.86 -1.14
CA LYS A 187 10.57 -2.89 -2.14
C LYS A 187 10.94 -3.31 -3.57
N LYS A 188 12.18 -3.76 -3.76
CA LYS A 188 12.67 -4.27 -5.05
C LYS A 188 11.86 -5.49 -5.52
N ASP A 189 11.57 -6.41 -4.61
CA ASP A 189 10.79 -7.62 -4.90
C ASP A 189 9.34 -7.28 -5.28
N ARG A 190 8.70 -6.31 -4.60
CA ARG A 190 7.37 -5.82 -4.98
C ARG A 190 7.35 -5.22 -6.38
N ARG A 191 8.36 -4.42 -6.72
CA ARG A 191 8.48 -3.83 -8.06
C ARG A 191 8.66 -4.90 -9.14
N ARG A 192 9.53 -5.87 -8.92
CA ARG A 192 9.71 -7.03 -9.83
C ARG A 192 8.42 -7.80 -10.02
N ASN A 193 7.71 -8.10 -8.93
CA ASN A 193 6.42 -8.78 -9.00
C ASN A 193 5.39 -7.98 -9.80
N CYS A 194 5.38 -6.65 -9.64
CA CYS A 194 4.52 -5.77 -10.44
C CYS A 194 4.85 -5.86 -11.94
N HIS A 195 6.12 -5.78 -12.33
CA HIS A 195 6.52 -5.96 -13.74
C HIS A 195 6.10 -7.33 -14.29
N HIS A 196 6.22 -8.41 -13.51
CA HIS A 196 5.71 -9.73 -13.91
C HIS A 196 4.19 -9.75 -14.13
N LEU A 197 3.42 -9.10 -13.25
CA LEU A 197 1.97 -8.97 -13.40
C LEU A 197 1.57 -8.18 -14.64
N ILE A 198 2.24 -7.05 -14.89
CA ILE A 198 2.03 -6.22 -16.08
C ILE A 198 2.33 -7.04 -17.35
N ASN A 199 3.47 -7.73 -17.39
CA ASN A 199 3.86 -8.56 -18.54
C ASN A 199 2.87 -9.69 -18.80
N ARG A 200 2.38 -10.36 -17.75
CA ARG A 200 1.33 -11.39 -17.89
C ARG A 200 0.05 -10.82 -18.48
N ARG A 201 -0.40 -9.65 -18.00
CA ARG A 201 -1.60 -8.98 -18.51
C ARG A 201 -1.43 -8.57 -19.98
N ASN A 202 -0.27 -8.05 -20.35
CA ASN A 202 0.02 -7.64 -21.73
C ASN A 202 0.07 -8.84 -22.69
N LYS A 203 0.69 -9.96 -22.28
CA LYS A 203 0.66 -11.22 -23.05
C LYS A 203 -0.76 -11.74 -23.25
N ALA A 204 -1.61 -11.68 -22.21
CA ALA A 204 -3.01 -12.09 -22.33
C ALA A 204 -3.80 -11.21 -23.32
N ARG A 205 -3.50 -9.90 -23.38
CA ARG A 205 -4.11 -8.99 -24.37
C ARG A 205 -3.63 -9.28 -25.79
N GLN A 206 -2.35 -9.56 -25.98
CA GLN A 206 -1.78 -9.90 -27.30
C GLN A 206 -2.32 -11.23 -27.84
N ASN A 207 -2.64 -12.18 -26.96
CA ASN A 207 -3.19 -13.48 -27.33
C ASN A 207 -4.74 -13.50 -27.39
N SER A 208 -5.40 -12.34 -27.26
CA SER A 208 -6.87 -12.26 -27.33
C SER A 208 -7.34 -12.22 -28.79
N PRO A 209 -8.28 -13.07 -29.25
CA PRO A 209 -8.66 -13.18 -30.67
C PRO A 209 -9.37 -11.97 -31.30
N ASN A 210 -9.56 -10.87 -30.56
CA ASN A 210 -10.34 -9.72 -31.01
C ASN A 210 -9.42 -8.51 -31.28
N ASN A 211 -8.63 -8.59 -32.36
CA ASN A 211 -8.15 -7.40 -33.04
C ASN A 211 -9.20 -7.02 -34.09
N LEU A 212 -10.20 -6.24 -33.69
CA LEU A 212 -10.94 -5.40 -34.65
C LEU A 212 -9.95 -4.35 -35.19
N PRO A 213 -9.92 -4.10 -36.50
CA PRO A 213 -8.99 -3.14 -37.09
C PRO A 213 -9.27 -1.73 -36.55
N PRO A 214 -8.25 -0.84 -36.53
CA PRO A 214 -8.48 0.56 -36.22
C PRO A 214 -9.42 1.12 -37.31
N SER A 215 -10.58 1.63 -36.90
CA SER A 215 -11.36 2.50 -37.77
C SER A 215 -10.57 3.79 -37.97
N ASP A 216 -9.98 3.94 -39.15
CA ASP A 216 -9.49 5.22 -39.65
C ASP A 216 -10.67 6.20 -39.67
N ASP A 217 -10.69 7.13 -38.71
CA ASP A 217 -11.41 8.40 -38.87
C ASP A 217 -10.45 9.54 -38.53
N HIS A 218 -9.45 9.67 -39.40
CA HIS A 218 -8.66 10.88 -39.55
C HIS A 218 -9.29 11.72 -40.67
N SER A 219 -10.38 12.45 -40.37
CA SER A 219 -10.72 13.66 -41.12
C SER A 219 -11.63 14.59 -40.30
N ARG A 220 -11.40 15.91 -40.43
CA ARG A 220 -12.10 17.06 -39.82
C ARG A 220 -11.79 17.38 -38.35
N TYR A 221 -10.84 18.28 -38.14
CA TYR A 221 -11.17 19.72 -38.19
C TYR A 221 -9.89 20.53 -38.35
N GLU A 222 -9.77 21.17 -39.51
CA GLU A 222 -8.83 22.26 -39.73
C GLU A 222 -9.18 23.48 -38.86
N ARG A 223 -8.12 24.22 -38.54
CA ARG A 223 -8.04 25.66 -38.25
C ARG A 223 -9.37 26.43 -38.15
N SER A 224 -9.53 27.12 -37.02
CA SER A 224 -9.91 28.53 -37.07
C SER A 224 -9.18 29.31 -35.98
N THR A 225 -8.15 30.04 -36.41
CA THR A 225 -7.64 31.25 -35.77
C THR A 225 -8.61 32.41 -36.03
N LEU A 226 -8.71 33.32 -35.06
CA LEU A 226 -9.40 34.63 -35.02
C LEU A 226 -10.82 34.65 -34.44
N LYS A 227 -10.96 35.13 -33.20
CA LYS A 227 -11.20 36.55 -32.88
C LYS A 227 -10.72 36.85 -31.46
#